data_AF-A0A956KMF8-F1
#
_entry.id   AF-A0A956KMF8-F1
#
_cell.length_a   1.000
_cell.length_b   1.000
_cell.length_c   1.000
_cell.angle_alpha   90.00
_cell.angle_beta   90.00
_cell.angle_gamma   90.00
#
_symmetry.space_group_name_H-M   'P 1'
#
loop_
_entity.id
_entity.type
_entity.pdbx_description
1 polymer ?
#
loop_
_entity_poly.entity_id
_entity_poly.type
_entity_poly.pdbx_seq_one_letter_code
_entity_poly.pdbx_strand_id
1 'polypeptide(L)'
;MEFEPNRPETSTPDDPAPYTGDDPIVLEAQSKYRTGLEVHQKIIWRTCTPFNGVCHNSKEFPDLRTPANFVKAFGANCNVQYGEYQSVYDRCERPGDRFRISGGGLDSGQIELAWIESIPGDYYQGEGLPPEDAPGVHIHLADPIPGDQTEVYVTGEFQRTFITDGTVKDFTFASYTTLWSILPGRTHVIGEVREYQTDQVQNLLSVGIIEGDANRNGTLGARTSDPIHMLEVGDPESSYLIARLRGIMNGEEVPGSRMPLANQPLDIADMLALFCLVETIPDDPTESDLDRAIDYAGCSYSADPAGLNLLGEGVTWAARIQKIFEFNCGGCHNDISPQGGLTLSGEGVYERLLLPSAQNPDLNLIEPGDPMNSYLFLKLIGDDTIIGNPMPYNPLTGEGTLTQAEISDIETWIINGAVENE
;
A
#
# COMPACT_ATOMS: atom_id res chain seq x y z
N MET A 1 -58.03 -28.66 1.63
CA MET A 1 -57.45 -27.33 1.87
C MET A 1 -56.18 -27.29 1.06
N GLU A 2 -56.18 -26.50 -0.01
CA GLU A 2 -54.96 -26.17 -0.74
C GLU A 2 -54.08 -25.31 0.16
N PHE A 3 -52.82 -25.69 0.26
CA PHE A 3 -51.82 -24.91 0.98
C PHE A 3 -51.33 -23.82 0.02
N GLU A 4 -51.64 -22.56 0.32
CA GLU A 4 -51.03 -21.42 -0.34
C GLU A 4 -49.80 -20.99 0.47
N PRO A 5 -48.57 -21.21 -0.02
CA PRO A 5 -47.38 -20.72 0.65
C PRO A 5 -47.36 -19.19 0.60
N ASN A 6 -47.37 -18.56 1.77
CA ASN A 6 -47.16 -17.13 1.91
C ASN A 6 -45.67 -16.85 1.66
N ARG A 7 -45.31 -16.55 0.41
CA ARG A 7 -43.97 -16.08 0.05
C ARG A 7 -43.84 -14.65 0.58
N PRO A 8 -42.86 -14.34 1.45
CA PRO A 8 -42.61 -12.97 1.87
C PRO A 8 -42.42 -12.11 0.63
N GLU A 9 -43.14 -10.98 0.54
CA GLU A 9 -42.83 -9.98 -0.47
C GLU A 9 -41.42 -9.47 -0.18
N THR A 10 -40.46 -9.86 -1.02
CA THR A 10 -39.16 -9.22 -1.06
C THR A 10 -39.43 -7.81 -1.58
N SER A 11 -39.27 -6.79 -0.73
CA SER A 11 -39.15 -5.42 -1.23
C SER A 11 -38.09 -5.46 -2.32
N THR A 12 -38.44 -5.04 -3.53
CA THR A 12 -37.43 -4.72 -4.54
C THR A 12 -36.41 -3.83 -3.84
N PRO A 13 -35.10 -4.14 -3.90
CA PRO A 13 -34.09 -3.21 -3.46
C PRO A 13 -34.44 -1.84 -4.04
N ASP A 14 -34.30 -0.79 -3.24
CA ASP A 14 -34.49 0.59 -3.70
C ASP A 14 -33.32 0.95 -4.63
N ASP A 15 -33.18 0.20 -5.72
CA ASP A 15 -32.10 0.29 -6.69
C ASP A 15 -32.17 1.69 -7.33
N PRO A 16 -31.02 2.36 -7.48
CA PRO A 16 -30.96 3.60 -8.24
C PRO A 16 -31.46 3.39 -9.68
N ALA A 17 -31.91 4.47 -10.31
CA ALA A 17 -32.26 4.43 -11.72
C ALA A 17 -31.01 4.08 -12.56
N PRO A 18 -31.11 3.20 -13.56
CA PRO A 18 -29.98 2.88 -14.40
C PRO A 18 -29.54 4.11 -15.19
N TYR A 19 -28.24 4.20 -15.48
CA TYR A 19 -27.69 5.16 -16.42
C TYR A 19 -28.32 4.97 -17.80
N THR A 20 -28.82 6.06 -18.37
CA THR A 20 -29.50 6.10 -19.69
C THR A 20 -28.78 6.98 -20.71
N GLY A 21 -27.56 7.42 -20.43
CA GLY A 21 -26.74 8.15 -21.40
C GLY A 21 -26.18 7.23 -22.49
N ASP A 22 -25.30 7.78 -23.33
CA ASP A 22 -24.73 7.13 -24.50
C ASP A 22 -23.21 6.88 -24.41
N ASP A 23 -22.58 7.21 -23.28
CA ASP A 23 -21.16 6.93 -23.09
C ASP A 23 -20.89 5.41 -23.09
N PRO A 24 -20.05 4.91 -24.01
CA PRO A 24 -19.84 3.47 -24.17
C PRO A 24 -19.13 2.84 -22.97
N ILE A 25 -18.27 3.56 -22.26
CA ILE A 25 -17.54 3.05 -21.09
C ILE A 25 -18.50 2.91 -19.91
N VAL A 26 -19.38 3.90 -19.69
CA VAL A 26 -20.41 3.82 -18.64
C VAL A 26 -21.39 2.67 -18.91
N LEU A 27 -21.83 2.53 -20.17
CA LEU A 27 -22.72 1.44 -20.57
C LEU A 27 -22.05 0.06 -20.41
N GLU A 28 -20.75 -0.04 -20.71
CA GLU A 28 -19.96 -1.24 -20.49
C GLU A 28 -19.81 -1.58 -19.00
N ALA A 29 -19.42 -0.60 -18.17
CA ALA A 29 -19.28 -0.76 -16.74
C ALA A 29 -20.60 -1.19 -16.09
N GLN A 30 -21.70 -0.49 -16.38
CA GLN A 30 -23.03 -0.84 -15.88
C GLN A 30 -23.49 -2.24 -16.31
N SER A 31 -23.16 -2.66 -17.52
CA SER A 31 -23.50 -3.99 -18.05
C SER A 31 -22.67 -5.10 -17.38
N LYS A 32 -21.38 -4.86 -17.15
CA LYS A 32 -20.46 -5.83 -16.53
C LYS A 32 -20.61 -5.89 -15.02
N TYR A 33 -20.89 -4.77 -14.36
CA TYR A 33 -20.79 -4.56 -12.92
C TYR A 33 -22.05 -3.86 -12.41
N ARG A 34 -23.19 -4.55 -12.44
CA ARG A 34 -24.45 -3.95 -12.00
C ARG A 34 -24.44 -3.65 -10.49
N THR A 35 -23.79 -4.48 -9.69
CA THR A 35 -23.85 -4.44 -8.22
C THR A 35 -22.45 -4.44 -7.60
N GLY A 36 -22.34 -4.00 -6.35
CA GLY A 36 -21.09 -4.08 -5.59
C GLY A 36 -20.58 -5.51 -5.40
N LEU A 37 -21.48 -6.49 -5.39
CA LEU A 37 -21.14 -7.90 -5.35
C LEU A 37 -20.42 -8.35 -6.62
N GLU A 38 -20.84 -7.84 -7.78
CA GLU A 38 -20.15 -8.12 -9.04
C GLU A 38 -18.80 -7.40 -9.13
N VAL A 39 -18.68 -6.17 -8.60
CA VAL A 39 -17.38 -5.51 -8.43
C VAL A 39 -16.46 -6.36 -7.58
N HIS A 40 -16.94 -6.88 -6.44
CA HIS A 40 -16.14 -7.79 -5.61
C HIS A 40 -15.71 -9.03 -6.39
N GLN A 41 -16.64 -9.76 -6.99
CA GLN A 41 -16.35 -11.06 -7.60
C GLN A 41 -15.50 -10.97 -8.87
N LYS A 42 -15.72 -9.93 -9.69
CA LYS A 42 -15.12 -9.81 -11.02
C LYS A 42 -13.87 -8.92 -11.02
N ILE A 43 -13.74 -7.99 -10.06
CA ILE A 43 -12.59 -7.08 -9.93
C ILE A 43 -11.76 -7.47 -8.70
N ILE A 44 -12.29 -7.29 -7.50
CA ILE A 44 -11.51 -7.43 -6.24
C ILE A 44 -10.99 -8.86 -6.06
N TRP A 45 -11.84 -9.86 -6.20
CA TRP A 45 -11.47 -11.26 -6.04
C TRP A 45 -10.45 -11.70 -7.10
N ARG A 46 -10.69 -11.31 -8.36
CA ARG A 46 -9.83 -11.63 -9.51
C ARG A 46 -8.44 -11.00 -9.37
N THR A 47 -8.41 -9.72 -9.03
CA THR A 47 -7.24 -8.86 -9.20
C THR A 47 -6.50 -8.57 -7.90
N CYS A 48 -7.19 -8.56 -6.76
CA CYS A 48 -6.59 -8.31 -5.45
C CYS A 48 -6.36 -9.59 -4.64
N THR A 49 -7.09 -10.69 -4.93
CA THR A 49 -6.93 -11.97 -4.21
C THR A 49 -6.48 -13.18 -5.07
N PRO A 50 -5.59 -13.00 -6.06
CA PRO A 50 -5.18 -14.07 -6.97
C PRO A 50 -4.43 -15.22 -6.28
N PHE A 51 -4.19 -16.29 -7.04
CA PHE A 51 -3.42 -17.47 -6.61
C PHE A 51 -4.04 -18.23 -5.43
N ASN A 52 -5.32 -18.59 -5.49
CA ASN A 52 -6.05 -19.24 -4.39
C ASN A 52 -6.11 -18.39 -3.10
N GLY A 53 -6.11 -17.06 -3.22
CA GLY A 53 -6.11 -16.15 -2.07
C GLY A 53 -4.76 -16.10 -1.37
N VAL A 54 -3.65 -16.08 -2.11
CA VAL A 54 -2.31 -15.85 -1.55
C VAL A 54 -2.10 -14.37 -1.25
N CYS A 55 -2.64 -13.46 -2.06
CA CYS A 55 -2.59 -12.02 -1.78
C CYS A 55 -3.92 -11.55 -1.17
N HIS A 56 -3.88 -10.54 -0.29
CA HIS A 56 -5.04 -9.94 0.38
C HIS A 56 -6.02 -10.96 0.97
N ASN A 57 -5.51 -11.80 1.87
CA ASN A 57 -6.20 -12.90 2.54
C ASN A 57 -6.03 -12.86 4.07
N SER A 58 -6.50 -13.89 4.77
CA SER A 58 -6.37 -14.02 6.23
C SER A 58 -4.94 -13.94 6.81
N LYS A 59 -3.92 -14.13 5.97
CA LYS A 59 -2.49 -14.07 6.32
C LYS A 59 -1.76 -12.90 5.66
N GLU A 60 -2.37 -12.26 4.67
CA GLU A 60 -1.82 -11.11 3.94
C GLU A 60 -2.86 -10.01 3.94
N PHE A 61 -2.73 -9.00 4.78
CA PHE A 61 -3.77 -8.00 4.97
C PHE A 61 -3.76 -6.92 3.85
N PRO A 62 -4.86 -6.15 3.65
CA PRO A 62 -6.21 -6.44 4.15
C PRO A 62 -6.74 -7.75 3.55
N ASP A 63 -7.57 -8.49 4.29
CA ASP A 63 -8.28 -9.65 3.73
C ASP A 63 -9.41 -9.13 2.84
N LEU A 64 -9.37 -9.36 1.53
CA LEU A 64 -10.38 -8.90 0.57
C LEU A 64 -11.16 -10.05 -0.09
N ARG A 65 -11.00 -11.27 0.44
CA ARG A 65 -11.49 -12.51 -0.19
C ARG A 65 -13.01 -12.67 -0.21
N THR A 66 -13.70 -12.02 0.70
CA THR A 66 -15.16 -12.19 0.82
C THR A 66 -15.85 -10.84 0.68
N PRO A 67 -17.09 -10.79 0.17
CA PRO A 67 -17.88 -9.56 0.14
C PRO A 67 -17.94 -8.90 1.51
N ALA A 68 -18.19 -9.70 2.57
CA ALA A 68 -18.15 -9.23 3.96
C ALA A 68 -16.83 -8.57 4.37
N ASN A 69 -15.68 -9.12 3.96
CA ASN A 69 -14.39 -8.49 4.27
C ASN A 69 -14.12 -7.25 3.41
N PHE A 70 -14.58 -7.24 2.15
CA PHE A 70 -14.48 -6.08 1.28
C PHE A 70 -15.31 -4.91 1.81
N VAL A 71 -16.54 -5.14 2.28
CA VAL A 71 -17.33 -4.09 2.95
C VAL A 71 -16.61 -3.55 4.18
N LYS A 72 -15.95 -4.41 4.96
CA LYS A 72 -15.16 -3.96 6.12
C LYS A 72 -13.95 -3.09 5.75
N ALA A 73 -13.56 -2.99 4.48
CA ALA A 73 -12.53 -2.06 4.06
C ALA A 73 -13.03 -0.60 4.10
N PHE A 74 -14.34 -0.36 3.94
CA PHE A 74 -14.91 0.97 4.12
C PHE A 74 -14.74 1.41 5.58
N GLY A 75 -14.10 2.56 5.78
CA GLY A 75 -13.80 3.10 7.12
C GLY A 75 -12.75 2.30 7.91
N ALA A 76 -12.11 1.27 7.33
CA ALA A 76 -10.99 0.61 7.98
C ALA A 76 -9.71 1.43 7.86
N ASN A 77 -8.85 1.38 8.88
CA ASN A 77 -7.51 1.98 8.78
C ASN A 77 -6.73 1.40 7.59
N CYS A 78 -5.80 2.18 7.05
CA CYS A 78 -4.83 1.68 6.07
C CYS A 78 -4.11 0.42 6.58
N ASN A 79 -3.76 -0.45 5.63
CA ASN A 79 -2.99 -1.64 5.92
C ASN A 79 -1.50 -1.37 5.73
N VAL A 80 -0.88 -0.93 6.81
CA VAL A 80 0.55 -0.68 6.88
C VAL A 80 1.26 -1.99 7.20
N GLN A 81 2.14 -2.47 6.30
CA GLN A 81 2.91 -3.69 6.54
C GLN A 81 4.05 -3.42 7.55
N TYR A 82 4.19 -4.29 8.55
CA TYR A 82 5.28 -4.21 9.51
C TYR A 82 6.62 -4.52 8.83
N GLY A 83 7.62 -3.64 9.02
CA GLY A 83 9.00 -3.85 8.58
C GLY A 83 9.40 -3.08 7.32
N GLU A 84 8.44 -2.65 6.50
CA GLU A 84 8.68 -1.75 5.36
C GLU A 84 8.30 -0.31 5.71
N TYR A 85 8.91 0.25 6.75
CA TYR A 85 8.56 1.59 7.23
C TYR A 85 8.61 2.65 6.11
N GLN A 86 9.52 2.53 5.16
CA GLN A 86 9.64 3.50 4.06
C GLN A 86 8.43 3.52 3.09
N SER A 87 7.55 2.52 3.13
CA SER A 87 6.35 2.45 2.30
C SER A 87 5.09 2.95 3.00
N VAL A 88 5.18 3.38 4.27
CA VAL A 88 4.03 3.98 4.96
C VAL A 88 3.79 5.39 4.45
N TYR A 89 2.56 5.65 4.02
CA TYR A 89 2.10 6.98 3.60
C TYR A 89 1.68 7.79 4.82
N ASP A 90 2.09 9.06 4.93
CA ASP A 90 1.82 9.90 6.11
C ASP A 90 0.31 9.96 6.45
N ARG A 91 -0.56 10.07 5.44
CA ARG A 91 -2.02 10.12 5.70
C ARG A 91 -2.61 8.80 6.24
N CYS A 92 -1.84 7.70 6.20
CA CYS A 92 -2.21 6.43 6.82
C CYS A 92 -1.71 6.29 8.26
N GLU A 93 -0.87 7.20 8.72
CA GLU A 93 -0.38 7.21 10.09
C GLU A 93 -1.50 7.60 11.05
N ARG A 94 -1.52 6.94 12.20
CA ARG A 94 -2.53 7.15 13.22
C ARG A 94 -1.89 7.78 14.45
N PRO A 95 -2.66 8.42 15.33
CA PRO A 95 -2.11 8.90 16.59
C PRO A 95 -1.39 7.77 17.32
N GLY A 96 -0.12 8.00 17.63
CA GLY A 96 0.76 7.02 18.26
C GLY A 96 0.28 6.61 19.65
N ASP A 97 0.77 5.47 20.13
CA ASP A 97 0.66 5.15 21.54
C ASP A 97 1.39 6.15 22.42
N ARG A 98 1.06 6.18 23.71
CA ARG A 98 1.61 7.17 24.62
C ARG A 98 2.61 6.49 25.52
N PHE A 99 3.80 7.06 25.60
CA PHE A 99 4.83 6.63 26.50
C PHE A 99 4.86 7.52 27.73
N ARG A 100 5.04 6.91 28.90
CA ARG A 100 5.20 7.61 30.17
C ARG A 100 6.30 6.99 31.01
N ILE A 101 7.18 7.81 31.56
CA ILE A 101 8.09 7.45 32.65
C ILE A 101 7.82 8.37 33.84
N SER A 102 7.61 7.77 35.01
CA SER A 102 7.37 8.50 36.25
C SER A 102 8.12 7.84 37.40
N GLY A 103 8.85 8.65 38.17
CA GLY A 103 9.72 8.20 39.26
C GLY A 103 11.12 8.79 39.17
N GLY A 104 11.94 8.59 40.21
CA GLY A 104 13.31 9.10 40.22
C GLY A 104 13.44 10.64 40.15
N GLY A 105 12.37 11.37 40.48
CA GLY A 105 12.32 12.83 40.34
C GLY A 105 11.84 13.34 38.98
N LEU A 106 11.54 12.44 38.03
CA LEU A 106 10.99 12.75 36.71
C LEU A 106 9.52 12.35 36.62
N ASP A 107 8.71 13.17 35.95
CA ASP A 107 7.40 12.76 35.41
C ASP A 107 7.32 13.30 33.99
N SER A 108 7.34 12.41 33.00
CA SER A 108 7.28 12.81 31.60
C SER A 108 5.91 13.33 31.20
N GLY A 109 4.86 13.04 31.98
CA GLY A 109 3.50 13.04 31.45
C GLY A 109 3.32 11.95 30.39
N GLN A 110 2.19 11.99 29.68
CA GLN A 110 1.94 11.14 28.52
C GLN A 110 2.47 11.84 27.28
N ILE A 111 3.40 11.21 26.58
CA ILE A 111 3.97 11.75 25.34
C ILE A 111 3.69 10.75 24.22
N GLU A 112 3.24 11.25 23.08
CA GLU A 112 3.02 10.41 21.91
C GLU A 112 4.33 9.79 21.41
N LEU A 113 4.26 8.50 21.11
CA LEU A 113 5.33 7.69 20.56
C LEU A 113 5.34 7.92 19.05
N ALA A 114 6.47 8.42 18.55
CA ALA A 114 6.74 8.50 17.12
C ALA A 114 6.96 7.09 16.59
N TRP A 115 8.00 6.40 17.07
CA TRP A 115 8.29 5.02 16.71
C TRP A 115 9.17 4.32 17.76
N ILE A 116 9.28 2.99 17.69
CA ILE A 116 10.08 2.17 18.61
C ILE A 116 10.97 1.18 17.85
N GLU A 117 12.18 0.94 18.36
CA GLU A 117 13.01 -0.16 17.89
C GLU A 117 13.82 -0.82 19.02
N SER A 118 14.40 -1.96 18.69
CA SER A 118 15.40 -2.61 19.53
C SER A 118 16.66 -2.84 18.71
N ILE A 119 17.77 -2.26 19.15
CA ILE A 119 19.09 -2.51 18.59
C ILE A 119 19.72 -3.68 19.38
N PRO A 120 20.01 -4.82 18.73
CA PRO A 120 20.57 -5.97 19.41
C PRO A 120 22.04 -5.75 19.78
N GLY A 121 22.46 -6.25 20.93
CA GLY A 121 23.85 -6.21 21.38
C GLY A 121 23.98 -6.06 22.88
N ASP A 122 25.22 -5.96 23.36
CA ASP A 122 25.49 -5.68 24.77
C ASP A 122 25.15 -4.23 25.10
N TYR A 123 24.42 -4.03 26.19
CA TYR A 123 24.10 -2.67 26.66
C TYR A 123 25.37 -1.84 26.88
N TYR A 124 25.24 -0.54 26.67
CA TYR A 124 26.34 0.41 26.81
C TYR A 124 26.92 0.44 28.24
N GLN A 125 28.25 0.35 28.36
CA GLN A 125 28.98 0.37 29.65
C GLN A 125 30.00 1.52 29.74
N GLY A 126 29.96 2.47 28.82
CA GLY A 126 30.89 3.60 28.80
C GLY A 126 30.53 4.71 29.81
N GLU A 127 31.36 5.76 29.83
CA GLU A 127 31.08 6.95 30.64
C GLU A 127 30.17 7.93 29.89
N GLY A 128 29.13 8.42 30.58
CA GLY A 128 28.17 9.37 30.02
C GLY A 128 26.98 8.70 29.35
N LEU A 129 26.25 9.46 28.53
CA LEU A 129 25.07 8.95 27.83
C LEU A 129 25.46 8.00 26.70
N PRO A 130 24.67 6.94 26.44
CA PRO A 130 24.87 6.08 25.30
C PRO A 130 24.79 6.87 23.98
N PRO A 131 25.59 6.51 22.94
CA PRO A 131 25.40 7.06 21.60
C PRO A 131 24.04 6.64 21.00
N GLU A 132 23.56 7.38 20.00
CA GLU A 132 22.23 7.17 19.38
C GLU A 132 22.06 5.78 18.73
N ASP A 133 23.16 5.11 18.38
CA ASP A 133 23.20 3.77 17.78
C ASP A 133 23.55 2.66 18.79
N ALA A 134 23.58 2.97 20.09
CA ALA A 134 23.90 1.99 21.12
C ALA A 134 22.88 0.84 21.16
N PRO A 135 23.29 -0.38 21.56
CA PRO A 135 22.33 -1.46 21.81
C PRO A 135 21.36 -1.13 22.95
N GLY A 136 20.07 -1.41 22.74
CA GLY A 136 19.01 -1.10 23.68
C GLY A 136 17.62 -1.08 23.05
N VAL A 137 16.60 -0.72 23.84
CA VAL A 137 15.26 -0.39 23.34
C VAL A 137 15.13 1.11 23.20
N HIS A 138 14.82 1.58 21.98
CA HIS A 138 14.82 2.98 21.61
C HIS A 138 13.39 3.45 21.46
N ILE A 139 13.02 4.50 22.20
CA ILE A 139 11.71 5.14 22.09
C ILE A 139 11.92 6.54 21.53
N HIS A 140 11.33 6.78 20.36
CA HIS A 140 11.28 8.08 19.73
C HIS A 140 9.92 8.72 20.05
N LEU A 141 9.95 9.96 20.51
CA LEU A 141 8.81 10.68 21.05
C LEU A 141 8.54 11.91 20.20
N ALA A 142 7.25 12.22 20.04
CA ALA A 142 6.80 13.36 19.27
C ALA A 142 7.16 14.70 19.93
N ASP A 143 7.28 14.72 21.26
CA ASP A 143 7.56 15.92 22.05
C ASP A 143 8.67 15.65 23.09
N PRO A 144 9.46 16.66 23.47
CA PRO A 144 10.55 16.47 24.42
C PRO A 144 10.04 16.17 25.82
N ILE A 145 10.66 15.20 26.50
CA ILE A 145 10.42 14.91 27.91
C ILE A 145 10.73 16.16 28.75
N PRO A 146 9.86 16.62 29.67
CA PRO A 146 10.16 17.76 30.54
C PRO A 146 11.27 17.43 31.56
N GLY A 147 11.84 18.46 32.20
CA GLY A 147 12.86 18.31 33.25
C GLY A 147 14.30 18.30 32.75
N ASP A 148 15.23 17.95 33.64
CA ASP A 148 16.68 18.04 33.44
C ASP A 148 17.41 16.71 33.69
N GLN A 149 16.70 15.67 34.12
CA GLN A 149 17.24 14.32 34.32
C GLN A 149 17.70 13.78 32.97
N THR A 150 18.89 13.19 32.95
CA THR A 150 19.47 12.53 31.77
C THR A 150 19.44 11.02 31.90
N GLU A 151 19.30 10.48 33.12
CA GLU A 151 19.20 9.04 33.39
C GLU A 151 18.25 8.78 34.56
N VAL A 152 17.34 7.82 34.42
CA VAL A 152 16.40 7.42 35.47
C VAL A 152 16.12 5.91 35.43
N TYR A 153 16.19 5.24 36.58
CA TYR A 153 15.78 3.83 36.70
C TYR A 153 14.31 3.75 37.13
N VAL A 154 13.42 3.51 36.18
CA VAL A 154 11.96 3.53 36.37
C VAL A 154 11.26 2.59 35.39
N THR A 155 9.97 2.37 35.61
CA THR A 155 9.09 1.68 34.65
C THR A 155 8.62 2.67 33.59
N GLY A 156 8.91 2.38 32.32
CA GLY A 156 8.26 3.00 31.17
C GLY A 156 6.94 2.30 30.88
N GLU A 157 5.87 3.07 30.74
CA GLU A 157 4.50 2.63 30.53
C GLU A 157 4.06 3.00 29.11
N PHE A 158 3.48 2.04 28.39
CA PHE A 158 2.86 2.23 27.09
C PHE A 158 1.35 2.24 27.27
N GLN A 159 0.74 3.35 26.90
CA GLN A 159 -0.63 3.69 27.21
C GLN A 159 -1.44 3.90 25.94
N ARG A 160 -2.65 3.36 25.94
CA ARG A 160 -3.65 3.58 24.88
C ARG A 160 -4.96 4.02 25.50
N THR A 161 -5.58 5.01 24.89
CA THR A 161 -6.89 5.49 25.26
C THR A 161 -7.95 4.59 24.64
N PHE A 162 -8.85 4.06 25.47
CA PHE A 162 -10.03 3.34 25.04
C PHE A 162 -11.28 4.13 25.44
N ILE A 163 -12.24 4.23 24.53
CA ILE A 163 -13.56 4.77 24.80
C ILE A 163 -14.49 3.57 25.02
N THR A 164 -15.01 3.42 26.23
CA THR A 164 -16.02 2.41 26.55
C THR A 164 -17.21 3.12 27.18
N ASP A 165 -18.39 2.96 26.60
CA ASP A 165 -19.64 3.59 27.06
C ASP A 165 -19.53 5.12 27.25
N GLY A 166 -18.83 5.80 26.33
CA GLY A 166 -18.61 7.26 26.38
C GLY A 166 -17.63 7.73 27.46
N THR A 167 -17.00 6.81 28.20
CA THR A 167 -15.95 7.14 29.16
C THR A 167 -14.58 6.92 28.53
N VAL A 168 -13.77 7.97 28.47
CA VAL A 168 -12.37 7.93 28.06
C VAL A 168 -11.54 7.33 29.21
N LYS A 169 -10.86 6.21 28.96
CA LYS A 169 -9.94 5.59 29.92
C LYS A 169 -8.60 5.32 29.27
N ASP A 170 -7.53 5.78 29.91
CA ASP A 170 -6.17 5.39 29.54
C ASP A 170 -5.83 4.06 30.19
N PHE A 171 -5.28 3.15 29.39
CA PHE A 171 -4.90 1.82 29.82
C PHE A 171 -3.43 1.58 29.49
N THR A 172 -2.64 1.25 30.51
CA THR A 172 -1.27 0.74 30.34
C THR A 172 -1.35 -0.71 29.87
N PHE A 173 -1.05 -0.96 28.59
CA PHE A 173 -1.11 -2.31 27.99
C PHE A 173 0.24 -3.01 27.98
N ALA A 174 1.33 -2.25 28.05
CA ALA A 174 2.68 -2.78 28.17
C ALA A 174 3.53 -1.88 29.06
N SER A 175 4.57 -2.46 29.65
CA SER A 175 5.49 -1.73 30.50
C SER A 175 6.87 -2.39 30.50
N TYR A 176 7.92 -1.60 30.65
CA TYR A 176 9.29 -2.08 30.72
C TYR A 176 10.08 -1.32 31.77
N THR A 177 10.74 -2.05 32.68
CA THR A 177 11.53 -1.44 33.76
C THR A 177 13.00 -1.58 33.46
N THR A 178 13.69 -0.45 33.37
CA THR A 178 15.11 -0.40 33.05
C THR A 178 15.71 0.93 33.47
N LEU A 179 17.02 1.10 33.25
CA LEU A 179 17.65 2.41 33.23
C LEU A 179 17.32 3.07 31.89
N TRP A 180 16.63 4.19 31.93
CA TRP A 180 16.31 5.02 30.77
C TRP A 180 17.32 6.16 30.68
N SER A 181 18.06 6.21 29.58
CA SER A 181 18.90 7.34 29.19
C SER A 181 18.10 8.29 28.30
N ILE A 182 18.04 9.57 28.67
CA ILE A 182 17.33 10.62 27.93
C ILE A 182 18.37 11.41 27.14
N LEU A 183 18.36 11.23 25.81
CA LEU A 183 19.35 11.82 24.94
C LEU A 183 19.16 13.34 24.75
N PRO A 184 20.18 14.06 24.25
CA PRO A 184 20.04 15.45 23.84
C PRO A 184 18.82 15.66 22.91
N GLY A 185 18.11 16.78 23.09
CA GLY A 185 16.82 17.00 22.42
C GLY A 185 15.61 16.40 23.16
N ARG A 186 15.83 15.40 24.03
CA ARG A 186 14.83 14.81 24.96
C ARG A 186 13.62 14.16 24.28
N THR A 187 13.68 13.96 22.98
CA THR A 187 12.69 13.22 22.17
C THR A 187 13.12 11.78 21.90
N HIS A 188 14.32 11.38 22.30
CA HIS A 188 14.84 10.03 22.13
C HIS A 188 15.33 9.51 23.47
N VAL A 189 14.78 8.36 23.89
CA VAL A 189 15.24 7.66 25.09
C VAL A 189 15.69 6.25 24.76
N ILE A 190 16.76 5.81 25.42
CA ILE A 190 17.33 4.47 25.29
C ILE A 190 17.15 3.74 26.62
N GLY A 191 16.46 2.62 26.60
CA GLY A 191 16.36 1.70 27.73
C GLY A 191 17.42 0.60 27.62
N GLU A 192 18.15 0.33 28.71
CA GLU A 192 19.07 -0.81 28.75
C GLU A 192 18.30 -2.12 28.54
N VAL A 193 18.87 -3.02 27.73
CA VAL A 193 18.37 -4.39 27.55
C VAL A 193 19.44 -5.37 28.00
N ARG A 194 19.21 -6.00 29.15
CA ARG A 194 20.10 -7.06 29.65
C ARG A 194 19.76 -8.40 29.01
N GLU A 195 20.70 -9.34 29.03
CA GLU A 195 20.52 -10.68 28.45
C GLU A 195 19.22 -11.38 28.90
N TYR A 196 18.87 -11.26 30.19
CA TYR A 196 17.64 -11.84 30.75
C TYR A 196 16.35 -11.07 30.40
N GLN A 197 16.45 -9.90 29.77
CA GLN A 197 15.34 -9.03 29.38
C GLN A 197 15.04 -9.09 27.87
N THR A 198 15.87 -9.77 27.08
CA THR A 198 15.70 -9.89 25.62
C THR A 198 14.29 -10.37 25.27
N ASP A 199 13.81 -11.45 25.89
CA ASP A 199 12.46 -11.97 25.67
C ASP A 199 11.37 -10.98 26.09
N GLN A 200 11.61 -10.17 27.13
CA GLN A 200 10.65 -9.14 27.55
C GLN A 200 10.52 -8.04 26.51
N VAL A 201 11.63 -7.63 25.89
CA VAL A 201 11.63 -6.61 24.82
C VAL A 201 11.00 -7.17 23.54
N GLN A 202 11.28 -8.41 23.16
CA GLN A 202 10.62 -9.04 22.02
C GLN A 202 9.10 -9.15 22.23
N ASN A 203 8.67 -9.48 23.45
CA ASN A 203 7.26 -9.46 23.80
C ASN A 203 6.68 -8.04 23.76
N LEU A 204 7.41 -7.04 24.25
CA LEU A 204 7.00 -5.64 24.16
C LEU A 204 6.78 -5.19 22.71
N LEU A 205 7.68 -5.54 21.80
CA LEU A 205 7.57 -5.16 20.39
C LEU A 205 6.43 -5.89 19.66
N SER A 206 5.97 -7.03 20.18
CA SER A 206 4.90 -7.83 19.57
C SER A 206 3.49 -7.53 20.10
N VAL A 207 3.33 -6.61 21.06
CA VAL A 207 2.00 -6.25 21.62
C VAL A 207 1.15 -5.38 20.67
N GLY A 208 1.68 -4.98 19.51
CA GLY A 208 0.98 -4.12 18.55
C GLY A 208 0.92 -2.66 18.98
N ILE A 209 2.08 -2.08 19.32
CA ILE A 209 2.25 -0.64 19.55
C ILE A 209 1.90 0.10 18.25
N ILE A 210 1.10 1.16 18.35
CA ILE A 210 0.84 2.07 17.24
C ILE A 210 1.92 3.13 17.25
N GLU A 211 2.64 3.23 16.16
CA GLU A 211 3.66 4.25 15.90
C GLU A 211 3.00 5.44 15.20
N GLY A 212 3.27 6.66 15.70
CA GLY A 212 2.73 7.91 15.14
C GLY A 212 3.50 8.45 13.94
N ASP A 213 4.74 8.01 13.75
CA ASP A 213 5.63 8.28 12.59
C ASP A 213 6.21 6.93 12.16
N ALA A 214 5.34 6.12 11.55
CA ALA A 214 5.64 4.74 11.21
C ALA A 214 6.63 4.64 10.05
N ASN A 215 6.75 5.67 9.19
CA ASN A 215 7.79 5.74 8.16
C ASN A 215 9.10 6.40 8.61
N ARG A 216 9.15 6.92 9.84
CA ARG A 216 10.34 7.50 10.47
C ARG A 216 10.88 8.70 9.67
N ASN A 217 10.00 9.46 9.01
CA ASN A 217 10.39 10.62 8.21
C ASN A 217 10.40 11.94 9.04
N GLY A 218 9.97 11.87 10.31
CA GLY A 218 9.88 13.00 11.24
C GLY A 218 8.55 13.75 11.20
N THR A 219 7.63 13.35 10.32
CA THR A 219 6.25 13.85 10.25
C THR A 219 5.35 12.85 10.96
N LEU A 220 4.55 13.32 11.91
CA LEU A 220 3.46 12.52 12.46
C LEU A 220 2.20 12.82 11.64
N GLY A 221 1.84 11.97 10.68
CA GLY A 221 0.78 12.24 9.72
C GLY A 221 -0.58 12.54 10.37
N ALA A 222 -0.91 11.85 11.46
CA ALA A 222 -2.13 12.11 12.22
C ALA A 222 -2.16 13.47 12.94
N ARG A 223 -1.02 14.16 13.08
CA ARG A 223 -0.96 15.54 13.60
C ARG A 223 -1.15 16.58 12.50
N THR A 224 -0.96 16.22 11.24
CA THR A 224 -1.05 17.14 10.10
C THR A 224 -2.40 17.07 9.41
N SER A 225 -3.04 15.89 9.38
CA SER A 225 -4.33 15.65 8.76
C SER A 225 -5.07 14.50 9.42
N ASP A 226 -6.39 14.43 9.20
CA ASP A 226 -7.18 13.27 9.62
C ASP A 226 -6.70 12.02 8.85
N PRO A 227 -6.46 10.89 9.55
CA PRO A 227 -6.04 9.66 8.90
C PRO A 227 -7.09 9.19 7.89
N ILE A 228 -6.63 8.76 6.73
CA ILE A 228 -7.49 8.19 5.70
C ILE A 228 -7.77 6.71 5.95
N HIS A 229 -8.86 6.24 5.36
CA HIS A 229 -9.27 4.85 5.39
C HIS A 229 -8.87 4.08 4.13
N MET A 230 -8.95 2.75 4.22
CA MET A 230 -8.73 1.84 3.10
C MET A 230 -9.68 2.16 1.94
N LEU A 231 -10.95 2.39 2.25
CA LEU A 231 -11.95 2.97 1.35
C LEU A 231 -12.74 4.03 2.12
N GLU A 232 -12.91 5.20 1.52
CA GLU A 232 -13.67 6.34 2.06
C GLU A 232 -15.02 6.41 1.36
N VAL A 233 -16.12 6.28 2.13
CA VAL A 233 -17.46 6.39 1.57
C VAL A 233 -17.65 7.79 0.98
N GLY A 234 -18.12 7.86 -0.26
CA GLY A 234 -18.35 9.13 -0.96
C GLY A 234 -17.10 9.79 -1.54
N ASP A 235 -15.88 9.33 -1.21
CA ASP A 235 -14.63 9.94 -1.65
C ASP A 235 -13.62 8.89 -2.18
N PRO A 236 -13.77 8.45 -3.44
CA PRO A 236 -12.83 7.52 -4.05
C PRO A 236 -11.40 8.09 -4.18
N GLU A 237 -11.20 9.41 -4.24
CA GLU A 237 -9.87 10.03 -4.37
C GLU A 237 -9.05 9.96 -3.08
N SER A 238 -9.72 9.99 -1.92
CA SER A 238 -9.08 9.84 -0.61
C SER A 238 -9.03 8.39 -0.11
N SER A 239 -9.49 7.43 -0.92
CA SER A 239 -9.47 6.01 -0.57
C SER A 239 -8.08 5.39 -0.78
N TYR A 240 -7.44 4.88 0.29
CA TYR A 240 -6.09 4.32 0.19
C TYR A 240 -5.98 3.18 -0.83
N LEU A 241 -6.95 2.27 -0.88
CA LEU A 241 -6.92 1.14 -1.80
C LEU A 241 -6.92 1.62 -3.27
N ILE A 242 -7.72 2.63 -3.60
CA ILE A 242 -7.75 3.23 -4.93
C ILE A 242 -6.44 3.93 -5.23
N ALA A 243 -5.92 4.70 -4.26
CA ALA A 243 -4.62 5.33 -4.35
C ALA A 243 -3.47 4.32 -4.56
N ARG A 244 -3.56 3.09 -4.03
CA ARG A 244 -2.59 2.02 -4.33
C ARG A 244 -2.70 1.49 -5.76
N LEU A 245 -3.89 1.51 -6.35
CA LEU A 245 -4.08 1.16 -7.76
C LEU A 245 -3.50 2.24 -8.69
N ARG A 246 -3.68 3.49 -8.26
CA ARG A 246 -3.31 4.70 -8.99
C ARG A 246 -1.87 5.17 -8.75
N GLY A 247 -1.26 4.75 -7.65
CA GLY A 247 0.03 5.28 -7.18
C GLY A 247 0.03 6.76 -6.83
N ILE A 248 -1.13 7.43 -6.86
CA ILE A 248 -1.31 8.81 -6.42
C ILE A 248 -2.56 8.94 -5.55
N MET A 249 -2.53 9.90 -4.65
CA MET A 249 -3.67 10.33 -3.86
C MET A 249 -3.72 11.85 -3.88
N ASN A 250 -4.82 12.43 -4.37
CA ASN A 250 -5.00 13.89 -4.43
C ASN A 250 -3.81 14.64 -5.08
N GLY A 251 -3.15 14.01 -6.06
CA GLY A 251 -1.98 14.56 -6.76
C GLY A 251 -0.63 14.33 -6.09
N GLU A 252 -0.59 13.66 -4.94
CA GLU A 252 0.65 13.25 -4.26
C GLU A 252 0.97 11.79 -4.55
N GLU A 253 2.26 11.45 -4.73
CA GLU A 253 2.71 10.08 -4.93
C GLU A 253 2.48 9.25 -3.66
N VAL A 254 1.96 8.04 -3.83
CA VAL A 254 1.73 7.10 -2.73
C VAL A 254 2.95 6.17 -2.64
N PRO A 255 3.67 6.14 -1.51
CA PRO A 255 4.87 5.35 -1.36
C PRO A 255 4.67 3.86 -1.63
N GLY A 256 5.67 3.23 -2.25
CA GLY A 256 5.66 1.80 -2.58
C GLY A 256 4.99 1.48 -3.92
N SER A 257 5.05 0.21 -4.28
CA SER A 257 4.63 -0.28 -5.60
C SER A 257 3.14 -0.13 -5.86
N ARG A 258 2.75 0.28 -7.07
CA ARG A 258 1.35 0.24 -7.50
C ARG A 258 0.83 -1.19 -7.49
N MET A 259 -0.43 -1.33 -7.09
CA MET A 259 -1.17 -2.58 -7.13
C MET A 259 -2.05 -2.60 -8.40
N PRO A 260 -2.45 -3.77 -8.93
CA PRO A 260 -2.07 -5.12 -8.50
C PRO A 260 -0.63 -5.47 -8.92
N LEU A 261 0.10 -6.13 -8.01
CA LEU A 261 1.47 -6.55 -8.29
C LEU A 261 1.57 -7.72 -9.27
N ALA A 262 0.66 -8.70 -9.17
CA ALA A 262 0.82 -10.00 -9.82
C ALA A 262 -0.31 -10.37 -10.80
N ASN A 263 -1.16 -9.40 -11.16
CA ASN A 263 -2.27 -9.60 -12.08
C ASN A 263 -2.39 -8.44 -13.05
N GLN A 264 -3.15 -8.69 -14.11
CA GLN A 264 -3.63 -7.68 -15.03
C GLN A 264 -4.21 -6.47 -14.26
N PRO A 265 -3.71 -5.25 -14.54
CA PRO A 265 -4.27 -3.99 -14.09
C PRO A 265 -5.77 -3.87 -14.41
N LEU A 266 -6.44 -2.97 -13.69
CA LEU A 266 -7.84 -2.64 -13.94
C LEU A 266 -7.93 -1.82 -15.22
N ASP A 267 -8.93 -2.13 -16.06
CA ASP A 267 -9.29 -1.26 -17.18
C ASP A 267 -10.16 -0.07 -16.73
N ILE A 268 -10.50 0.84 -17.64
CA ILE A 268 -11.29 2.04 -17.31
C ILE A 268 -12.69 1.68 -16.78
N ALA A 269 -13.31 0.62 -17.30
CA ALA A 269 -14.64 0.19 -16.86
C ALA A 269 -14.58 -0.45 -15.45
N ASP A 270 -13.53 -1.20 -15.15
CA ASP A 270 -13.23 -1.73 -13.82
C ASP A 270 -13.06 -0.57 -12.81
N MET A 271 -12.24 0.43 -13.17
CA MET A 271 -12.02 1.62 -12.35
C MET A 271 -13.30 2.42 -12.14
N LEU A 272 -14.08 2.68 -13.21
CA LEU A 272 -15.34 3.40 -13.11
C LEU A 272 -16.33 2.70 -12.17
N ALA A 273 -16.45 1.37 -12.27
CA ALA A 273 -17.33 0.62 -11.38
C ALA A 273 -16.89 0.70 -9.91
N LEU A 274 -15.59 0.62 -9.63
CA LEU A 274 -15.07 0.77 -8.27
C LEU A 274 -15.29 2.20 -7.74
N PHE A 275 -15.02 3.22 -8.55
CA PHE A 275 -15.21 4.62 -8.19
C PHE A 275 -16.68 4.93 -7.90
N CYS A 276 -17.58 4.55 -8.81
CA CYS A 276 -19.01 4.76 -8.62
C CYS A 276 -19.56 3.96 -7.43
N LEU A 277 -19.05 2.75 -7.17
CA LEU A 277 -19.41 2.02 -5.95
C LEU A 277 -19.00 2.81 -4.71
N VAL A 278 -17.74 3.25 -4.62
CA VAL A 278 -17.22 3.96 -3.44
C VAL A 278 -17.92 5.31 -3.24
N GLU A 279 -18.20 6.04 -4.32
CA GLU A 279 -18.89 7.34 -4.26
C GLU A 279 -20.36 7.21 -3.82
N THR A 280 -21.05 6.14 -4.21
CA THR A 280 -22.52 6.04 -4.09
C THR A 280 -23.00 5.04 -3.04
N ILE A 281 -22.11 4.23 -2.47
CA ILE A 281 -22.47 3.33 -1.36
C ILE A 281 -22.93 4.14 -0.15
N PRO A 282 -23.94 3.68 0.62
CA PRO A 282 -24.38 4.39 1.82
C PRO A 282 -23.30 4.47 2.90
N ASP A 283 -23.43 5.45 3.79
CA ASP A 283 -22.68 5.53 5.04
C ASP A 283 -22.85 4.24 5.87
N ASP A 284 -21.79 3.82 6.55
CA ASP A 284 -21.74 2.57 7.35
C ASP A 284 -22.23 1.32 6.58
N PRO A 285 -21.61 1.00 5.43
CA PRO A 285 -22.13 -0.02 4.54
C PRO A 285 -22.12 -1.42 5.18
N THR A 286 -23.11 -2.22 4.78
CA THR A 286 -23.26 -3.62 5.14
C THR A 286 -23.08 -4.53 3.94
N GLU A 287 -22.90 -5.83 4.17
CA GLU A 287 -22.78 -6.80 3.08
C GLU A 287 -23.98 -6.77 2.11
N SER A 288 -25.20 -6.52 2.63
CA SER A 288 -26.40 -6.41 1.79
C SER A 288 -26.40 -5.19 0.86
N ASP A 289 -25.62 -4.15 1.17
CA ASP A 289 -25.53 -3.00 0.29
C ASP A 289 -24.78 -3.33 -1.01
N LEU A 290 -23.93 -4.36 -1.01
CA LEU A 290 -23.29 -4.85 -2.22
C LEU A 290 -24.26 -5.53 -3.19
N ASP A 291 -25.43 -6.00 -2.72
CA ASP A 291 -26.46 -6.58 -3.58
C ASP A 291 -27.28 -5.52 -4.34
N ARG A 292 -27.20 -4.24 -3.92
CA ARG A 292 -27.88 -3.12 -4.58
C ARG A 292 -27.18 -2.75 -5.88
N ALA A 293 -27.94 -2.20 -6.83
CA ALA A 293 -27.36 -1.65 -8.04
C ALA A 293 -26.49 -0.42 -7.75
N ILE A 294 -25.37 -0.29 -8.46
CA ILE A 294 -24.49 0.89 -8.39
C ILE A 294 -25.15 2.07 -9.12
N ASP A 295 -25.13 3.26 -8.52
CA ASP A 295 -25.74 4.47 -9.12
C ASP A 295 -24.78 5.13 -10.12
N TYR A 296 -24.62 4.53 -11.30
CA TYR A 296 -23.86 5.13 -12.39
C TYR A 296 -24.46 6.46 -12.89
N ALA A 297 -25.76 6.67 -12.72
CA ALA A 297 -26.42 7.92 -13.15
C ALA A 297 -26.09 9.10 -12.21
N GLY A 298 -25.96 8.82 -10.90
CA GLY A 298 -25.59 9.79 -9.87
C GLY A 298 -24.09 9.93 -9.63
N CYS A 299 -23.27 8.98 -10.09
CA CYS A 299 -21.82 8.97 -9.97
C CYS A 299 -21.15 10.07 -10.81
N SER A 300 -20.33 10.91 -10.18
CA SER A 300 -19.66 12.04 -10.86
C SER A 300 -18.67 11.60 -11.93
N TYR A 301 -18.05 10.43 -11.75
CA TYR A 301 -17.07 9.88 -12.69
C TYR A 301 -17.69 9.35 -14.00
N SER A 302 -19.01 9.21 -14.06
CA SER A 302 -19.68 8.85 -15.31
C SER A 302 -19.75 10.01 -16.32
N ALA A 303 -19.37 11.22 -15.91
CA ALA A 303 -19.31 12.39 -16.80
C ALA A 303 -18.05 12.41 -17.70
N ASP A 304 -16.93 11.87 -17.20
CA ASP A 304 -15.67 11.72 -17.94
C ASP A 304 -14.93 10.44 -17.49
N PRO A 305 -15.45 9.26 -17.85
CA PRO A 305 -14.86 8.00 -17.41
C PRO A 305 -13.46 7.79 -18.00
N ALA A 306 -13.14 8.39 -19.15
CA ALA A 306 -11.80 8.32 -19.75
C ALA A 306 -10.71 8.92 -18.85
N GLY A 307 -11.06 9.86 -17.97
CA GLY A 307 -10.15 10.43 -16.97
C GLY A 307 -9.70 9.44 -15.89
N LEU A 308 -10.37 8.29 -15.75
CA LEU A 308 -9.97 7.21 -14.84
C LEU A 308 -8.90 6.28 -15.43
N ASN A 309 -8.39 6.60 -16.61
CA ASN A 309 -7.31 5.86 -17.22
C ASN A 309 -6.05 5.93 -16.36
N LEU A 310 -5.53 4.77 -15.95
CA LEU A 310 -4.30 4.62 -15.17
C LEU A 310 -3.04 5.12 -15.90
N LEU A 311 -3.14 5.43 -17.20
CA LEU A 311 -2.11 6.14 -17.96
C LEU A 311 -1.89 7.60 -17.54
N GLY A 312 -2.94 8.28 -17.04
CA GLY A 312 -2.91 9.71 -16.69
C GLY A 312 -2.05 10.06 -15.47
N GLU A 313 -1.26 9.09 -14.99
CA GLU A 313 -0.55 9.12 -13.71
C GLU A 313 0.95 8.90 -13.88
N GLY A 314 1.46 9.08 -15.10
CA GLY A 314 2.89 9.10 -15.39
C GLY A 314 3.51 7.75 -15.73
N VAL A 315 2.73 6.71 -16.09
CA VAL A 315 3.27 5.42 -16.59
C VAL A 315 3.40 5.42 -18.12
N THR A 316 3.98 6.49 -18.66
CA THR A 316 4.38 6.57 -20.08
C THR A 316 5.84 6.16 -20.24
N TRP A 317 6.28 5.97 -21.48
CA TRP A 317 7.69 5.73 -21.77
C TRP A 317 8.58 6.81 -21.15
N ALA A 318 8.29 8.09 -21.45
CA ALA A 318 9.10 9.22 -21.03
C ALA A 318 9.05 9.46 -19.51
N ALA A 319 7.89 9.31 -18.88
CA ALA A 319 7.73 9.64 -17.47
C ALA A 319 8.32 8.54 -16.54
N ARG A 320 8.18 7.26 -16.91
CA ARG A 320 8.49 6.14 -16.02
C ARG A 320 9.34 5.04 -16.66
N ILE A 321 8.91 4.44 -17.76
CA ILE A 321 9.48 3.17 -18.24
C ILE A 321 10.92 3.31 -18.72
N GLN A 322 11.26 4.44 -19.34
CA GLN A 322 12.63 4.71 -19.77
C GLN A 322 13.62 4.61 -18.60
N LYS A 323 13.28 5.18 -17.43
CA LYS A 323 14.16 5.18 -16.25
C LYS A 323 14.37 3.78 -15.70
N ILE A 324 13.32 2.95 -15.72
CA ILE A 324 13.40 1.53 -15.31
C ILE A 324 14.38 0.78 -16.21
N PHE A 325 14.24 0.92 -17.53
CA PHE A 325 15.12 0.24 -18.49
C PHE A 325 16.55 0.75 -18.44
N GLU A 326 16.76 2.05 -18.33
CA GLU A 326 18.10 2.63 -18.24
C GLU A 326 18.83 2.17 -16.97
N PHE A 327 18.16 2.21 -15.82
CA PHE A 327 18.76 1.85 -14.53
C PHE A 327 19.07 0.35 -14.44
N ASN A 328 18.12 -0.50 -14.84
CA ASN A 328 18.22 -1.95 -14.63
C ASN A 328 18.85 -2.70 -15.81
N CYS A 329 18.78 -2.16 -17.03
CA CYS A 329 19.19 -2.86 -18.25
C CYS A 329 20.34 -2.15 -18.98
N GLY A 330 20.51 -0.84 -18.80
CA GLY A 330 21.51 -0.03 -19.51
C GLY A 330 22.95 -0.49 -19.33
N GLY A 331 23.28 -1.11 -18.19
CA GLY A 331 24.63 -1.65 -17.95
C GLY A 331 25.09 -2.68 -18.98
N CYS A 332 24.18 -3.54 -19.47
CA CYS A 332 24.47 -4.56 -20.48
C CYS A 332 23.91 -4.22 -21.86
N HIS A 333 22.82 -3.46 -21.93
CA HIS A 333 22.14 -3.05 -23.15
C HIS A 333 22.45 -1.59 -23.50
N ASN A 334 23.74 -1.24 -23.58
CA ASN A 334 24.21 0.10 -23.93
C ASN A 334 24.56 0.26 -25.42
N ASP A 335 25.02 1.45 -25.79
CA ASP A 335 25.46 1.85 -27.13
C ASP A 335 26.90 1.40 -27.47
N ILE A 336 27.75 1.16 -26.48
CA ILE A 336 29.16 0.78 -26.67
C ILE A 336 29.31 -0.71 -26.98
N SER A 337 28.66 -1.57 -26.20
CA SER A 337 28.77 -3.03 -26.28
C SER A 337 27.44 -3.72 -25.93
N PRO A 338 26.41 -3.57 -26.78
CA PRO A 338 25.07 -4.11 -26.52
C PRO A 338 25.06 -5.64 -26.50
N GLN A 339 24.71 -6.21 -25.36
CA GLN A 339 24.45 -7.65 -25.26
C GLN A 339 23.22 -8.03 -26.10
N GLY A 340 23.34 -9.14 -26.85
CA GLY A 340 22.29 -9.58 -27.77
C GLY A 340 21.99 -8.60 -28.91
N GLY A 341 22.85 -7.59 -29.15
CA GLY A 341 22.63 -6.56 -30.17
C GLY A 341 21.49 -5.58 -29.84
N LEU A 342 20.99 -5.59 -28.60
CA LEU A 342 19.93 -4.71 -28.14
C LEU A 342 20.50 -3.57 -27.30
N THR A 343 20.12 -2.34 -27.64
CA THR A 343 20.44 -1.12 -26.90
C THR A 343 19.13 -0.56 -26.31
N LEU A 344 19.09 -0.39 -24.99
CA LEU A 344 17.96 0.10 -24.18
C LEU A 344 18.27 1.41 -23.45
N SER A 345 19.33 2.10 -23.86
CA SER A 345 19.73 3.40 -23.32
C SER A 345 20.07 4.37 -24.45
N GLY A 346 19.80 5.65 -24.25
CA GLY A 346 20.12 6.70 -25.23
C GLY A 346 18.99 6.95 -26.24
N GLU A 347 19.32 7.60 -27.36
CA GLU A 347 18.32 8.04 -28.35
C GLU A 347 17.74 6.87 -29.16
N GLY A 348 16.46 6.97 -29.50
CA GLY A 348 15.77 6.02 -30.39
C GLY A 348 15.41 4.67 -29.76
N VAL A 349 15.41 4.58 -28.42
CA VAL A 349 15.04 3.34 -27.72
C VAL A 349 13.56 3.03 -27.88
N TYR A 350 12.68 4.03 -27.72
CA TYR A 350 11.24 3.84 -27.84
C TYR A 350 10.85 3.22 -29.18
N GLU A 351 11.31 3.78 -30.30
CA GLU A 351 11.01 3.27 -31.63
C GLU A 351 11.59 1.87 -31.85
N ARG A 352 12.74 1.58 -31.24
CA ARG A 352 13.35 0.25 -31.30
C ARG A 352 12.53 -0.79 -30.54
N LEU A 353 11.91 -0.43 -29.42
CA LEU A 353 11.03 -1.33 -28.67
C LEU A 353 9.84 -1.80 -29.48
N LEU A 354 9.40 -1.02 -30.47
CA LEU A 354 8.28 -1.39 -31.35
C LEU A 354 8.69 -2.28 -32.53
N LEU A 355 9.97 -2.65 -32.63
CA LEU A 355 10.48 -3.52 -33.70
C LEU A 355 10.52 -5.00 -33.27
N PRO A 356 10.58 -5.93 -34.24
CA PRO A 356 10.77 -7.35 -33.98
C PRO A 356 12.01 -7.66 -33.13
N SER A 357 11.88 -8.63 -32.22
CA SER A 357 13.02 -9.13 -31.45
C SER A 357 14.03 -9.84 -32.34
N ALA A 358 15.32 -9.58 -32.13
CA ALA A 358 16.38 -10.30 -32.82
C ALA A 358 16.46 -11.78 -32.43
N GLN A 359 16.02 -12.13 -31.22
CA GLN A 359 16.03 -13.51 -30.73
C GLN A 359 14.79 -14.29 -31.14
N ASN A 360 13.63 -13.62 -31.22
CA ASN A 360 12.39 -14.19 -31.72
C ASN A 360 11.69 -13.22 -32.68
N PRO A 361 11.97 -13.29 -34.00
CA PRO A 361 11.43 -12.34 -34.97
C PRO A 361 9.90 -12.39 -35.18
N ASP A 362 9.22 -13.40 -34.65
CA ASP A 362 7.76 -13.50 -34.73
C ASP A 362 7.05 -12.59 -33.69
N LEU A 363 7.80 -12.05 -32.72
CA LEU A 363 7.30 -11.15 -31.68
C LEU A 363 8.06 -9.81 -31.71
N ASN A 364 7.33 -8.71 -31.50
CA ASN A 364 7.95 -7.41 -31.25
C ASN A 364 8.62 -7.40 -29.86
N LEU A 365 9.62 -6.53 -29.66
CA LEU A 365 10.19 -6.33 -28.32
C LEU A 365 9.08 -5.87 -27.35
N ILE A 366 8.25 -4.94 -27.79
CA ILE A 366 7.01 -4.50 -27.15
C ILE A 366 5.91 -4.46 -28.22
N GLU A 367 4.81 -5.15 -27.96
CA GLU A 367 3.57 -5.11 -28.73
C GLU A 367 2.55 -4.25 -27.97
N PRO A 368 2.23 -3.04 -28.45
CA PRO A 368 1.25 -2.16 -27.82
C PRO A 368 -0.10 -2.86 -27.60
N GLY A 369 -0.57 -2.84 -26.36
CA GLY A 369 -1.83 -3.46 -25.95
C GLY A 369 -1.74 -4.94 -25.55
N ASP A 370 -0.59 -5.59 -25.77
CA ASP A 370 -0.47 -7.04 -25.54
C ASP A 370 0.88 -7.43 -24.89
N PRO A 371 0.94 -7.49 -23.55
CA PRO A 371 2.15 -7.92 -22.83
C PRO A 371 2.61 -9.34 -23.19
N MET A 372 1.69 -10.25 -23.45
CA MET A 372 2.04 -11.66 -23.70
C MET A 372 2.55 -11.89 -25.13
N ASN A 373 2.34 -10.94 -26.05
CA ASN A 373 3.01 -10.89 -27.35
C ASN A 373 4.22 -9.93 -27.38
N SER A 374 4.63 -9.39 -26.23
CA SER A 374 5.80 -8.52 -26.07
C SER A 374 7.04 -9.30 -25.62
N TYR A 375 7.98 -9.56 -26.53
CA TYR A 375 9.12 -10.44 -26.23
C TYR A 375 9.99 -9.94 -25.07
N LEU A 376 10.18 -8.63 -24.93
CA LEU A 376 10.95 -8.07 -23.83
C LEU A 376 10.23 -8.32 -22.49
N PHE A 377 8.90 -8.21 -22.44
CA PHE A 377 8.13 -8.52 -21.23
C PHE A 377 8.23 -10.00 -20.84
N LEU A 378 8.14 -10.91 -21.81
CA LEU A 378 8.35 -12.35 -21.59
C LEU A 378 9.74 -12.64 -20.99
N LYS A 379 10.77 -11.91 -21.42
CA LYS A 379 12.12 -12.00 -20.86
C LYS A 379 12.20 -11.50 -19.41
N LEU A 380 11.38 -10.51 -19.04
CA LEU A 380 11.33 -9.97 -17.68
C LEU A 380 10.65 -10.93 -16.69
N ILE A 381 9.54 -11.55 -17.11
CA ILE A 381 8.79 -12.49 -16.26
C ILE A 381 9.35 -13.93 -16.29
N GLY A 382 10.31 -14.20 -17.17
CA GLY A 382 10.96 -15.51 -17.27
C GLY A 382 10.10 -16.60 -17.91
N ASP A 383 9.30 -16.25 -18.92
CA ASP A 383 8.42 -17.20 -19.62
C ASP A 383 9.18 -18.37 -20.27
N ASP A 384 8.59 -19.58 -20.29
CA ASP A 384 9.23 -20.79 -20.82
C ASP A 384 9.58 -20.72 -22.32
N THR A 385 8.98 -19.79 -23.06
CA THR A 385 9.21 -19.62 -24.51
C THR A 385 10.44 -18.76 -24.83
N ILE A 386 11.09 -18.16 -23.83
CA ILE A 386 12.25 -17.30 -24.06
C ILE A 386 13.50 -18.07 -24.49
N ILE A 387 14.42 -17.35 -25.15
CA ILE A 387 15.75 -17.88 -25.47
C ILE A 387 16.76 -17.31 -24.47
N GLY A 388 17.53 -18.19 -23.83
CA GLY A 388 18.51 -17.82 -22.80
C GLY A 388 17.87 -17.58 -21.44
N ASN A 389 18.52 -16.79 -20.59
CA ASN A 389 18.04 -16.53 -19.23
C ASN A 389 16.99 -15.41 -19.19
N PRO A 390 16.15 -15.36 -18.13
CA PRO A 390 15.37 -14.17 -17.79
C PRO A 390 16.25 -12.93 -17.64
N MET A 391 15.69 -11.75 -17.80
CA MET A 391 16.37 -10.46 -17.65
C MET A 391 15.70 -9.63 -16.54
N PRO A 392 16.42 -8.78 -15.81
CA PRO A 392 17.88 -8.59 -15.85
C PRO A 392 18.63 -9.82 -15.32
N TYR A 393 19.84 -10.06 -15.81
CA TYR A 393 20.65 -11.23 -15.45
C TYR A 393 22.04 -10.80 -14.99
N ASN A 394 22.43 -11.20 -13.77
CA ASN A 394 23.79 -11.04 -13.29
C ASN A 394 24.60 -12.32 -13.59
N PRO A 395 25.63 -12.24 -14.46
CA PRO A 395 26.42 -13.42 -14.83
C PRO A 395 27.32 -13.95 -13.71
N LEU A 396 27.55 -13.20 -12.63
CA LEU A 396 28.39 -13.62 -11.51
C LEU A 396 27.60 -14.42 -10.47
N THR A 397 26.35 -14.02 -10.21
CA THR A 397 25.49 -14.67 -9.19
C THR A 397 24.43 -15.58 -9.81
N GLY A 398 24.10 -15.38 -11.09
CA GLY A 398 22.96 -16.02 -11.75
C GLY A 398 21.60 -15.43 -11.33
N GLU A 399 21.61 -14.35 -10.54
CA GLU A 399 20.42 -13.69 -10.01
C GLU A 399 20.13 -12.39 -10.77
N GLY A 400 18.91 -11.89 -10.67
CA GLY A 400 18.50 -10.64 -11.30
C GLY A 400 17.02 -10.68 -11.63
N THR A 401 16.31 -9.68 -11.16
CA THR A 401 14.88 -9.49 -11.38
C THR A 401 14.59 -8.03 -11.12
N LEU A 402 13.67 -7.46 -11.89
CA LEU A 402 13.09 -6.18 -11.53
C LEU A 402 12.28 -6.34 -10.25
N THR A 403 11.99 -5.23 -9.58
CA THR A 403 10.97 -5.26 -8.54
C THR A 403 9.62 -5.56 -9.19
N GLN A 404 8.70 -6.15 -8.42
CA GLN A 404 7.35 -6.43 -8.94
C GLN A 404 6.61 -5.14 -9.33
N ALA A 405 6.96 -4.01 -8.71
CA ALA A 405 6.48 -2.66 -9.07
C ALA A 405 6.85 -2.30 -10.50
N GLU A 406 8.13 -2.44 -10.84
CA GLU A 406 8.65 -2.07 -12.14
C GLU A 406 8.08 -2.97 -13.23
N ILE A 407 7.92 -4.27 -12.96
CA ILE A 407 7.26 -5.21 -13.88
C ILE A 407 5.81 -4.77 -14.11
N SER A 408 5.07 -4.43 -13.05
CA SER A 408 3.68 -3.97 -13.14
C SER A 408 3.56 -2.64 -13.89
N ASP A 409 4.49 -1.70 -13.68
CA ASP A 409 4.55 -0.44 -14.43
C ASP A 409 4.75 -0.72 -15.93
N ILE A 410 5.68 -1.60 -16.29
CA ILE A 410 5.94 -1.98 -17.69
C ILE A 410 4.72 -2.68 -18.28
N GLU A 411 4.10 -3.63 -17.57
CA GLU A 411 2.90 -4.33 -18.03
C GLU A 411 1.75 -3.34 -18.27
N THR A 412 1.51 -2.44 -17.32
CA THR A 412 0.48 -1.40 -17.40
C THR A 412 0.72 -0.48 -18.59
N TRP A 413 1.96 -0.03 -18.79
CA TRP A 413 2.32 0.77 -19.95
C TRP A 413 2.01 0.04 -21.25
N ILE A 414 2.37 -1.24 -21.37
CA ILE A 414 2.11 -2.04 -22.56
C ILE A 414 0.61 -2.20 -22.82
N ILE A 415 -0.17 -2.66 -21.83
CA ILE A 415 -1.63 -2.86 -21.93
C ILE A 415 -2.32 -1.60 -22.45
N ASN A 416 -1.84 -0.46 -21.99
CA ASN A 416 -2.39 0.83 -22.34
C ASN A 416 -1.85 1.39 -23.67
N GLY A 417 -1.29 0.55 -24.53
CA GLY A 417 -0.85 0.92 -25.87
C GLY A 417 0.58 1.43 -25.94
N ALA A 418 1.40 1.16 -24.92
CA ALA A 418 2.82 1.50 -24.86
C ALA A 418 3.10 2.97 -25.22
N VAL A 419 2.31 3.90 -24.67
CA VAL A 419 2.33 5.32 -25.06
C VAL A 419 3.69 6.00 -24.75
N GLU A 420 4.20 6.77 -25.71
CA GLU A 420 5.49 7.45 -25.59
C GLU A 420 5.49 8.59 -24.55
N ASN A 421 4.50 9.47 -24.66
CA ASN A 421 4.40 10.74 -23.93
C ASN A 421 3.01 10.92 -23.33
N GLU A 422 2.88 11.81 -22.35
CA GLU A 422 1.60 12.16 -21.69
C GLU A 422 0.52 12.68 -22.64
#